data_AF-A0A5B7X210-F1
#
_entry.id   AF-A0A5B7X210-F1
#
_cell.length_a   1.000
_cell.length_b   1.000
_cell.length_c   1.000
_cell.angle_alpha   90.00
_cell.angle_beta   90.00
_cell.angle_gamma   90.00
#
_symmetry.space_group_name_H-M   'P 1'
#
loop_
_entity.id
_entity.type
_entity.pdbx_description
1 polymer ?
#
loop_
_entity_poly.entity_id
_entity_poly.type
_entity_poly.pdbx_seq_one_letter_code
_entity_poly.pdbx_strand_id
1 'polypeptide(L)'
;MKKIAQLLLFVFVVFLATPTVVTYIDRDIDVSMAFTANEEENSSKTQPGFEYTLHDHDPTYTSIQFSQEQTSLNHSYKEGYRLVFLDVLSPPPKQA
;
A
#
# COMPACT_ATOMS: atom_id res chain seq x y z
N MET A 1 19.19 -39.19 -10.77
CA MET A 1 19.63 -37.78 -10.59
C MET A 1 18.99 -36.81 -11.58
N LYS A 2 19.07 -37.02 -12.91
CA LYS A 2 18.47 -36.11 -13.90
C LYS A 2 16.95 -35.86 -13.76
N LYS A 3 16.17 -36.88 -13.38
CA LYS A 3 14.70 -36.76 -13.23
C LYS A 3 14.28 -35.90 -12.03
N ILE A 4 15.00 -36.03 -10.92
CA ILE A 4 14.83 -35.19 -9.73
C ILE A 4 15.25 -33.75 -10.04
N ALA A 5 16.36 -33.55 -10.74
CA ALA A 5 16.77 -32.22 -11.19
C ALA A 5 15.74 -31.58 -12.12
N GLN A 6 15.16 -32.34 -13.06
CA GLN A 6 14.06 -31.85 -13.91
C GLN A 6 12.81 -31.50 -13.10
N LEU A 7 12.45 -32.30 -12.10
CA LEU A 7 11.29 -32.02 -11.24
C LEU A 7 11.51 -30.75 -10.40
N LEU A 8 12.69 -30.60 -9.79
CA LEU A 8 13.03 -29.40 -9.03
C LEU A 8 13.08 -28.16 -9.92
N LEU A 9 13.67 -28.27 -11.12
CA LEU A 9 13.69 -27.19 -12.10
C LEU A 9 12.26 -26.79 -12.52
N PHE A 10 11.40 -27.77 -12.77
CA PHE A 10 10.00 -27.50 -13.14
C PHE A 10 9.26 -26.76 -12.02
N VAL A 11 9.35 -27.26 -10.78
CA VAL A 11 8.73 -26.61 -9.61
C VAL A 11 9.27 -25.19 -9.42
N PHE A 12 10.59 -25.01 -9.56
CA PHE A 12 11.24 -23.71 -9.44
C PHE A 12 10.74 -22.71 -10.49
N VAL A 13 10.67 -23.11 -11.75
CA VAL A 13 10.21 -22.24 -12.85
C VAL A 13 8.74 -21.88 -12.69
N VAL A 14 7.89 -22.84 -12.32
CA VAL A 14 6.46 -22.58 -12.07
C VAL A 14 6.29 -21.62 -10.89
N PHE A 15 7.02 -21.84 -9.80
CA PHE A 15 7.00 -20.95 -8.63
C PHE A 15 7.38 -19.51 -8.99
N LEU A 16 8.44 -19.32 -9.78
CA LEU A 16 8.89 -17.99 -10.23
C LEU A 16 7.86 -17.31 -11.15
N ALA A 17 7.22 -18.08 -12.04
CA ALA A 17 6.27 -17.56 -13.02
C ALA A 17 4.89 -17.27 -12.42
N THR A 18 4.52 -17.90 -11.31
CA THR A 18 3.18 -17.82 -10.69
C THR A 18 2.71 -16.37 -10.46
N PRO A 19 3.43 -15.48 -9.75
CA PRO A 19 2.96 -14.11 -9.55
C PRO A 19 2.83 -13.31 -10.86
N THR A 20 3.66 -13.63 -11.87
CA THR A 20 3.61 -12.97 -13.18
C THR A 20 2.39 -13.41 -14.00
N VAL A 21 2.03 -14.68 -13.95
CA VAL A 21 0.83 -15.20 -14.64
C VAL A 21 -0.44 -14.71 -13.97
N VAL A 22 -0.48 -14.70 -12.64
CA VAL A 22 -1.64 -14.25 -11.86
C VAL A 22 -1.93 -12.76 -12.11
N THR A 23 -0.91 -11.90 -12.06
CA THR A 23 -1.07 -10.47 -12.38
C THR A 23 -1.44 -10.19 -13.84
N TYR A 24 -1.13 -11.11 -14.76
CA TYR A 24 -1.52 -10.99 -16.16
C TYR A 24 -3.01 -11.28 -16.38
N ILE A 25 -3.57 -12.24 -15.64
CA ILE A 25 -4.99 -12.63 -15.73
C ILE A 25 -5.88 -11.56 -15.09
N ASP A 26 -5.47 -11.07 -13.92
CA ASP A 26 -6.22 -10.07 -13.18
C ASP A 26 -5.24 -9.10 -12.48
N ARG A 27 -5.41 -7.81 -12.79
CA ARG A 27 -4.53 -6.73 -12.32
C ARG A 27 -4.85 -6.29 -10.90
N ASP A 28 -6.03 -6.61 -10.38
CA ASP A 28 -6.46 -6.23 -9.04
C ASP A 28 -6.15 -7.31 -7.99
N ILE A 29 -5.53 -8.43 -8.39
CA ILE A 29 -5.08 -9.45 -7.45
C ILE A 29 -3.83 -8.98 -6.72
N ASP A 30 -3.89 -9.05 -5.38
CA ASP A 30 -2.77 -8.74 -4.52
C ASP A 30 -1.68 -9.83 -4.59
N VAL A 31 -0.53 -9.47 -5.16
CA VAL A 31 0.68 -10.30 -5.23
C VAL A 31 1.81 -9.81 -4.33
N SER A 32 1.54 -8.83 -3.45
CA SER A 32 2.53 -8.24 -2.55
C SER A 32 3.27 -9.30 -1.73
N MET A 33 2.55 -10.30 -1.21
CA MET A 33 3.11 -11.42 -0.45
C MET A 33 4.21 -12.19 -1.20
N ALA A 34 4.09 -12.35 -2.53
CA ALA A 34 5.08 -13.07 -3.33
C ALA A 34 6.38 -12.25 -3.53
N PHE A 35 6.31 -10.92 -3.48
CA PHE A 35 7.46 -10.02 -3.61
C PHE A 35 8.07 -9.64 -2.25
N THR A 36 7.26 -9.50 -1.19
CA THR A 36 7.73 -9.20 0.17
C THR A 36 8.63 -10.29 0.73
N ALA A 37 8.37 -11.56 0.42
CA ALA A 37 9.20 -12.67 0.90
C ALA A 37 10.67 -12.61 0.39
N ASN A 38 10.92 -11.90 -0.72
CA ASN A 38 12.27 -11.69 -1.25
C ASN A 38 12.97 -10.46 -0.65
N GLU A 39 12.25 -9.62 0.10
CA GLU A 39 12.77 -8.38 0.69
C GLU A 39 13.43 -8.60 2.07
N GLU A 40 13.34 -9.83 2.61
CA GLU A 40 13.83 -10.17 3.96
C GLU A 40 15.35 -10.01 4.13
N GLU A 41 16.14 -9.94 3.05
CA GLU A 41 17.60 -9.73 3.13
C GLU A 41 17.99 -8.28 3.53
N ASN A 42 17.06 -7.31 3.46
CA ASN A 42 17.30 -5.94 3.94
C ASN A 42 16.78 -5.70 5.38
N SER A 43 16.34 -6.77 6.06
CA SER A 43 15.60 -6.70 7.34
C SER A 43 16.46 -6.47 8.60
N SER A 44 17.77 -6.21 8.48
CA SER A 44 18.56 -5.76 9.64
C SER A 44 18.01 -4.45 10.27
N LYS A 45 17.02 -3.80 9.63
CA LYS A 45 16.27 -2.67 10.18
C LYS A 45 14.78 -2.90 10.45
N THR A 46 14.20 -4.05 10.10
CA THR A 46 12.75 -4.28 10.26
C THR A 46 12.48 -5.76 10.47
N GLN A 47 12.70 -6.22 11.70
CA GLN A 47 11.99 -7.38 12.21
C GLN A 47 10.58 -6.91 12.62
N PRO A 48 9.49 -7.21 11.90
CA PRO A 48 8.20 -7.18 12.54
C PRO A 48 8.14 -8.43 13.41
N GLY A 49 8.49 -8.27 14.70
CA GLY A 49 8.03 -9.22 15.70
C GLY A 49 6.53 -9.41 15.47
N PHE A 50 6.09 -10.66 15.39
CA PHE A 50 4.67 -11.00 15.32
C PHE A 50 4.05 -10.66 16.70
N GLU A 51 3.93 -9.38 16.98
CA GLU A 51 3.34 -8.81 18.17
C GLU A 51 1.87 -8.58 17.83
N TYR A 52 1.04 -9.54 18.24
CA TYR A 52 -0.39 -9.35 18.23
C TYR A 52 -0.74 -8.41 19.38
N THR A 53 -0.73 -7.11 19.13
CA THR A 53 -1.27 -6.14 20.08
C THR A 53 -2.79 -6.28 20.04
N LEU A 54 -3.35 -7.12 20.91
CA LEU A 54 -4.78 -7.08 21.23
C LEU A 54 -5.04 -5.75 21.92
N HIS A 55 -5.36 -4.73 21.13
CA HIS A 55 -5.88 -3.47 21.64
C HIS A 55 -7.23 -3.76 22.28
N ASP A 56 -7.27 -3.74 23.61
CA ASP A 56 -8.53 -3.68 24.32
C ASP A 56 -9.24 -2.40 23.86
N HIS A 57 -10.46 -2.56 23.36
CA HIS A 57 -11.12 -1.50 22.60
C HIS A 57 -11.54 -0.40 23.56
N ASP A 58 -10.72 0.65 23.67
CA ASP A 58 -11.11 1.85 24.39
C ASP A 58 -12.38 2.41 23.73
N PRO A 59 -13.46 2.66 24.48
CA PRO A 59 -14.72 3.12 23.91
C PRO A 59 -14.56 4.47 23.20
N THR A 60 -13.56 5.26 23.58
CA THR A 60 -13.19 6.51 22.90
C THR A 60 -12.71 6.25 21.46
N TYR A 61 -11.97 5.17 21.21
CA TYR A 61 -11.47 4.83 19.87
C TYR A 61 -12.60 4.40 18.92
N THR A 62 -13.62 3.68 19.44
CA THR A 62 -14.82 3.32 18.63
C THR A 62 -15.49 4.57 18.05
N SER A 63 -15.60 5.62 18.86
CA SER A 63 -16.33 6.85 18.51
C SER A 63 -15.59 7.70 17.47
N ILE A 64 -14.26 7.69 17.51
CA ILE A 64 -13.41 8.39 16.53
C ILE A 64 -13.48 7.66 15.19
N GLN A 65 -13.39 6.31 15.20
CA GLN A 65 -13.48 5.52 13.98
C GLN A 65 -14.86 5.65 13.32
N PHE A 66 -15.94 5.60 14.09
CA PHE A 66 -17.31 5.83 13.60
C PHE A 66 -17.48 7.22 12.97
N SER A 67 -16.88 8.26 13.58
CA SER A 67 -16.90 9.62 13.02
C SER A 67 -16.11 9.72 11.71
N GLN A 68 -15.01 8.98 11.59
CA GLN A 68 -14.18 8.94 10.38
C GLN A 68 -14.83 8.14 9.23
N GLU A 69 -15.59 7.09 9.55
CA GLU A 69 -16.40 6.37 8.55
C GLU A 69 -17.57 7.21 8.03
N GLN A 70 -18.12 8.13 8.84
CA GLN A 70 -19.14 9.07 8.36
C GLN A 70 -18.57 10.16 7.45
N THR A 71 -17.32 10.59 7.64
CA THR A 71 -16.70 11.57 6.74
C THR A 71 -16.32 10.95 5.39
N SER A 72 -15.87 9.69 5.37
CA SER A 72 -15.49 9.00 4.12
C SER A 72 -16.67 8.74 3.16
N LEU A 73 -17.91 8.71 3.66
CA LEU A 73 -19.12 8.59 2.82
C LEU A 73 -19.51 9.89 2.10
N ASN A 74 -18.85 11.03 2.36
CA ASN A 74 -19.19 12.33 1.79
C ASN A 74 -18.08 12.96 0.94
N HIS A 75 -17.27 12.15 0.26
CA HIS A 75 -16.19 12.65 -0.59
C HIS A 75 -16.33 12.18 -2.04
N SER A 76 -17.45 12.53 -2.67
CA SER A 76 -17.49 12.62 -4.14
C SER A 76 -16.85 13.93 -4.56
N TYR A 77 -15.52 13.98 -4.60
CA TYR A 77 -14.80 15.10 -5.21
C TYR A 77 -15.05 15.07 -6.72
N LYS A 78 -16.06 15.80 -7.18
CA LYS A 78 -16.13 16.23 -8.58
C LYS A 78 -15.06 17.29 -8.80
N GLU A 79 -13.89 16.90 -9.29
CA GLU A 79 -12.93 17.85 -9.84
C GLU A 79 -13.45 18.37 -11.19
N GLY A 80 -13.95 19.60 -11.17
CA GLY A 80 -14.44 20.30 -12.35
C GLY A 80 -14.14 21.80 -12.31
N TYR A 81 -13.05 22.21 -11.66
CA TYR A 81 -12.68 23.62 -11.59
C TYR A 81 -11.36 23.87 -12.29
N ARG A 82 -11.35 24.82 -13.23
CA ARG A 82 -10.11 25.37 -13.77
C ARG A 82 -9.41 26.13 -12.65
N LEU A 83 -8.14 25.77 -12.38
CA LEU A 83 -7.28 26.51 -11.46
C LEU A 83 -7.14 27.96 -11.98
N VAL A 84 -7.69 28.91 -11.23
CA VAL A 84 -7.50 30.35 -11.46
C VAL A 84 -6.54 30.83 -10.37
N PHE A 85 -5.32 31.17 -10.76
CA PHE A 85 -4.39 31.88 -9.90
C PHE A 85 -4.79 33.36 -9.90
N LEU A 86 -5.08 33.93 -8.72
CA LEU A 86 -5.11 35.38 -8.58
C LEU A 86 -3.66 35.86 -8.47
N ASP A 87 -3.22 36.70 -9.42
CA ASP A 87 -1.97 37.42 -9.28
C ASP A 87 -2.05 38.32 -8.05
N VAL A 88 -1.32 37.96 -7.00
CA VAL A 88 -1.17 38.79 -5.80
C VAL A 88 -0.21 39.93 -6.14
N LEU A 89 -0.77 41.01 -6.71
CA LEU A 89 -0.05 42.26 -6.97
C LEU A 89 -0.09 43.15 -5.73
N SER A 90 0.65 42.82 -4.69
CA SER A 90 1.02 43.81 -3.69
C SER A 90 2.54 43.92 -3.63
N PRO A 91 3.14 45.07 -4.03
CA PRO A 91 4.57 45.25 -3.87
C PRO A 91 4.92 45.25 -2.36
N PRO A 92 6.15 44.85 -2.01
CA PRO A 92 6.57 44.75 -0.62
C PRO A 92 6.47 46.11 0.08
N PRO A 93 6.08 46.14 1.38
CA PRO A 93 5.96 47.38 2.13
C PRO A 93 7.33 48.07 2.28
N LYS A 94 7.36 49.40 2.12
CA LYS A 94 8.56 50.20 2.40
C LYS A 94 8.79 50.24 3.91
N GLN A 95 10.02 49.97 4.32
CA GLN A 95 10.45 50.05 5.72
C GLN A 95 10.26 51.48 6.23
N ALA A 96 9.62 51.63 7.39
CA ALA A 96 9.49 52.89 8.13
C ALA A 96 10.52 52.93 9.26
#